data_AF-A0A7M3M9K2-F1
#
_entry.id   AF-A0A7M3M9K2-F1
#
_cell.length_a   1.000
_cell.length_b   1.000
_cell.length_c   1.000
_cell.angle_alpha   90.00
_cell.angle_beta   90.00
_cell.angle_gamma   90.00
#
_symmetry.space_group_name_H-M   'P 1'
#
loop_
_entity.id
_entity.type
_entity.pdbx_description
1 polymer ?
#
loop_
_entity_poly.entity_id
_entity_poly.type
_entity_poly.pdbx_seq_one_letter_code
_entity_poly.pdbx_strand_id
1 'polypeptide(L)'
;IRIEKDAESWSFTLKAEDFSIGSLRTPTVETKLEEGDDPDAPFLEKVFLMEKCLSHLDAVYAAFLDIRFGTAWGEEVQAFRTWVARGE
;
A
#
# COMPACT_ATOMS: atom_id res chain seq x y z
N ILE A 1 1.11 8.54 -0.91
CA ILE A 1 1.38 7.21 -1.49
C ILE A 1 0.16 6.76 -2.28
N ARG A 2 0.38 6.18 -3.45
CA ARG A 2 -0.66 5.57 -4.29
C ARG A 2 -0.24 4.13 -4.60
N ILE A 3 -1.13 3.17 -4.38
CA ILE A 3 -0.94 1.77 -4.73
C ILE A 3 -1.97 1.45 -5.81
N GLU A 4 -1.52 0.84 -6.90
CA GLU A 4 -2.38 0.35 -7.98
C GLU A 4 -2.11 -1.12 -8.18
N LYS A 5 -3.19 -1.92 -8.20
CA LYS A 5 -3.12 -3.34 -8.50
C LYS A 5 -4.38 -3.74 -9.26
N ASP A 6 -4.18 -4.31 -10.44
CA ASP A 6 -5.26 -4.67 -11.36
C ASP A 6 -6.16 -3.44 -11.64
N ALA A 7 -7.46 -3.53 -11.34
CA ALA A 7 -8.41 -2.43 -11.49
C ALA A 7 -8.62 -1.61 -10.19
N GLU A 8 -7.92 -1.95 -9.12
CA GLU A 8 -8.06 -1.31 -7.80
C GLU A 8 -6.97 -0.27 -7.56
N SER A 9 -7.35 0.81 -6.87
CA SER A 9 -6.41 1.84 -6.45
C SER A 9 -6.66 2.27 -5.01
N TRP A 10 -5.56 2.45 -4.28
CA TRP A 10 -5.55 3.01 -2.93
C TRP A 10 -4.71 4.29 -2.92
N SER A 11 -5.11 5.24 -2.09
CA SER A 11 -4.27 6.41 -1.80
C SER A 11 -4.29 6.75 -0.33
N PHE A 12 -3.13 7.10 0.22
CA PHE A 12 -2.98 7.45 1.62
C PHE A 12 -1.73 8.29 1.86
N THR A 13 -1.63 8.91 3.03
CA THR A 13 -0.39 9.48 3.56
C THR A 13 0.26 8.49 4.51
N LEU A 14 1.59 8.43 4.51
CA LEU A 14 2.37 7.61 5.42
C LEU A 14 3.29 8.54 6.21
N LYS A 15 3.20 8.50 7.53
CA LYS A 15 4.11 9.24 8.41
C LYS A 15 5.46 8.54 8.50
N ALA A 16 6.54 9.31 8.47
CA ALA A 16 7.88 8.74 8.50
C ALA A 16 8.28 8.30 9.92
N GLU A 17 7.73 8.94 10.94
CA GLU A 17 8.12 8.75 12.34
C GLU A 17 7.64 7.43 12.92
N ASP A 18 6.41 7.04 12.58
CA ASP A 18 5.73 5.89 13.17
C ASP A 18 5.05 4.97 12.14
N PHE A 19 5.21 5.25 10.84
CA PHE A 19 4.56 4.51 9.75
C PHE A 19 3.03 4.50 9.84
N SER A 20 2.43 5.45 10.55
CA SER A 20 0.96 5.57 10.60
C SER A 20 0.40 6.01 9.25
N ILE A 21 -0.72 5.38 8.88
CA ILE A 21 -1.47 5.70 7.67
C ILE A 21 -2.50 6.79 7.98
N GLY A 22 -2.45 7.87 7.21
CA GLY A 22 -3.46 8.93 7.22
C GLY A 22 -4.28 8.95 5.94
N SER A 23 -5.53 9.43 6.05
CA SER A 23 -6.39 9.73 4.90
C SER A 23 -6.53 8.59 3.88
N LEU A 24 -6.61 7.33 4.36
CA LEU A 24 -6.76 6.16 3.51
C LEU A 24 -8.05 6.22 2.69
N ARG A 25 -7.89 6.25 1.36
CA ARG A 25 -8.95 6.01 0.38
C ARG A 25 -8.75 4.63 -0.22
N THR A 26 -9.74 3.77 -0.04
CA THR A 26 -9.86 2.45 -0.67
C THR A 26 -10.62 2.55 -2.00
N PRO A 27 -10.66 1.47 -2.79
CA PRO A 27 -11.68 1.31 -3.82
C PRO A 27 -13.10 1.55 -3.29
N THR A 28 -13.98 1.95 -4.20
CA THR A 28 -15.40 2.16 -3.92
C THR A 28 -16.05 0.82 -3.61
N VAL A 29 -16.82 0.79 -2.51
CA VAL A 29 -17.65 -0.35 -2.11
C VAL A 29 -19.09 -0.02 -2.48
N GLU A 30 -19.81 -0.97 -3.09
CA GLU A 30 -21.24 -0.82 -3.35
C GLU A 30 -22.00 -0.96 -2.03
N THR A 31 -22.81 0.04 -1.69
CA THR A 31 -23.55 0.06 -0.42
C THR A 31 -25.06 -0.19 -0.61
N LYS A 32 -25.50 -0.43 -1.85
CA LYS A 32 -26.89 -0.80 -2.12
C LYS A 32 -27.07 -2.27 -1.82
N LEU A 33 -28.05 -2.58 -0.98
CA LEU A 33 -28.42 -3.93 -0.60
C LEU A 33 -29.79 -4.25 -1.19
N GLU A 34 -29.94 -5.45 -1.74
CA GLU A 34 -31.19 -6.03 -2.18
C GLU A 34 -31.90 -6.79 -1.04
N GLU A 35 -33.15 -7.16 -1.24
CA GLU A 35 -33.92 -7.90 -0.24
C GLU A 35 -33.32 -9.30 -0.04
N GLY A 36 -32.85 -9.57 1.18
CA GLY A 36 -32.18 -10.83 1.54
C GLY A 36 -30.65 -10.76 1.59
N ASP A 37 -30.06 -9.61 1.22
CA ASP A 37 -28.63 -9.39 1.39
C ASP A 37 -28.23 -9.26 2.86
N ASP A 38 -26.99 -9.64 3.16
CA ASP A 38 -26.40 -9.46 4.48
C ASP A 38 -26.12 -7.95 4.72
N PRO A 39 -26.71 -7.33 5.76
CA PRO A 39 -26.49 -5.92 6.05
C PRO A 39 -25.03 -5.57 6.37
N ASP A 40 -24.22 -6.55 6.79
CA ASP A 40 -22.82 -6.33 7.15
C ASP A 40 -21.87 -6.42 5.95
N ALA A 41 -22.33 -6.90 4.79
CA ALA A 41 -21.48 -7.14 3.62
C ALA A 41 -20.66 -5.91 3.17
N PRO A 42 -21.23 -4.69 3.03
CA PRO A 42 -20.46 -3.51 2.61
C PRO A 42 -19.41 -3.11 3.64
N PHE A 43 -19.69 -3.31 4.93
CA PHE A 43 -18.73 -3.05 5.99
C PHE A 43 -17.56 -4.04 5.94
N LEU A 44 -17.85 -5.33 5.80
CA LEU A 44 -16.83 -6.37 5.70
C LEU A 44 -15.96 -6.19 4.45
N GLU A 45 -16.54 -5.82 3.32
CA GLU A 45 -15.78 -5.48 2.11
C GLU A 45 -14.85 -4.28 2.34
N LYS A 46 -15.32 -3.25 3.05
CA LYS A 46 -14.48 -2.10 3.40
C LYS A 46 -13.29 -2.50 4.27
N VAL A 47 -13.51 -3.35 5.28
CA VAL A 47 -12.44 -3.88 6.15
C VAL A 47 -11.43 -4.68 5.33
N PHE A 48 -11.91 -5.57 4.46
CA PHE A 48 -11.07 -6.36 3.56
C PHE A 48 -10.18 -5.46 2.68
N LEU A 49 -10.73 -4.39 2.09
CA LEU A 49 -9.94 -3.47 1.28
C LEU A 49 -8.88 -2.70 2.08
N MET A 50 -9.13 -2.43 3.37
CA MET A 50 -8.14 -1.83 4.26
C MET A 50 -7.01 -2.82 4.58
N GLU A 51 -7.34 -4.06 4.95
CA GLU A 51 -6.36 -5.12 5.19
C GLU A 51 -5.51 -5.42 3.95
N LYS A 52 -6.15 -5.45 2.78
CA LYS A 52 -5.47 -5.62 1.50
C LYS A 52 -4.46 -4.51 1.23
N CYS A 53 -4.82 -3.25 1.49
CA CYS A 53 -3.89 -2.12 1.40
C CYS A 53 -2.68 -2.29 2.33
N LEU A 54 -2.91 -2.73 3.56
CA LEU A 54 -1.84 -2.96 4.54
C LEU A 54 -0.91 -4.09 4.08
N SER A 55 -1.46 -5.20 3.57
CA SER A 55 -0.64 -6.30 3.04
C SER A 55 0.24 -5.88 1.86
N HIS A 56 -0.20 -4.93 1.03
CA HIS A 56 0.63 -4.36 -0.04
C HIS A 56 1.78 -3.53 0.51
N LEU A 57 1.53 -2.72 1.54
CA LEU A 57 2.58 -1.97 2.22
C LEU A 57 3.60 -2.90 2.88
N ASP A 58 3.12 -3.95 3.57
CA ASP A 58 3.98 -4.96 4.22
C ASP A 58 4.85 -5.69 3.21
N ALA A 59 4.29 -6.08 2.05
CA ALA A 59 5.05 -6.75 0.99
C ALA A 59 6.17 -5.86 0.43
N VAL A 60 5.89 -4.58 0.20
CA VAL A 60 6.91 -3.61 -0.27
C VAL A 60 7.96 -3.38 0.81
N TYR A 61 7.54 -3.27 2.07
CA TYR A 61 8.48 -3.08 3.18
C TYR A 61 9.36 -4.32 3.39
N ALA A 62 8.80 -5.52 3.29
CA ALA A 62 9.57 -6.77 3.33
C ALA A 62 10.62 -6.82 2.22
N ALA A 63 10.24 -6.50 0.97
CA ALA A 63 11.18 -6.43 -0.15
C ALA A 63 12.29 -5.39 0.10
N PHE A 64 11.97 -4.25 0.70
CA PHE A 64 12.97 -3.28 1.13
C PHE A 64 13.90 -3.86 2.18
N LEU A 65 13.39 -4.56 3.21
CA LEU A 65 14.21 -5.14 4.27
C LEU A 65 15.16 -6.22 3.72
N ASP A 66 14.67 -7.06 2.80
CA ASP A 66 15.48 -8.09 2.14
C ASP A 66 16.67 -7.47 1.40
N ILE A 67 16.46 -6.38 0.67
CA ILE A 67 17.54 -5.64 0.00
C ILE A 67 18.45 -4.95 1.02
N ARG A 68 17.86 -4.28 2.01
CA ARG A 68 18.55 -3.44 2.99
C ARG A 68 19.50 -4.23 3.88
N PHE A 69 19.12 -5.45 4.23
CA PHE A 69 19.91 -6.36 5.06
C PHE A 69 20.62 -7.45 4.24
N GLY A 70 20.32 -7.57 2.95
CA GLY A 70 20.96 -8.48 2.03
C GLY A 70 22.31 -7.97 1.50
N THR A 71 22.98 -8.82 0.73
CA THR A 71 24.28 -8.50 0.10
C THR A 71 24.15 -7.46 -1.02
N ALA A 72 22.96 -7.29 -1.59
CA ALA A 72 22.68 -6.35 -2.68
C ALA A 72 22.66 -4.87 -2.24
N TRP A 73 22.62 -4.58 -0.92
CA TRP A 73 22.50 -3.21 -0.42
C TRP A 73 23.55 -2.25 -0.96
N GLY A 74 24.80 -2.71 -1.09
CA GLY A 74 25.89 -1.89 -1.61
C GLY A 74 25.65 -1.41 -3.04
N GLU A 75 25.16 -2.29 -3.90
CA GLU A 75 24.82 -1.98 -5.30
C GLU A 75 23.63 -1.03 -5.36
N GLU A 76 22.59 -1.29 -4.58
CA GLU A 76 21.37 -0.46 -4.53
C GLU A 76 21.68 0.98 -4.09
N VAL A 77 22.57 1.17 -3.10
CA VAL A 77 23.01 2.50 -2.67
C VAL A 77 23.74 3.25 -3.80
N GLN A 78 24.56 2.57 -4.61
CA GLN A 78 25.24 3.22 -5.73
C GLN A 78 24.25 3.57 -6.86
N ALA A 79 23.30 2.69 -7.15
CA ALA A 79 22.22 2.95 -8.10
C ALA A 79 21.40 4.17 -7.67
N PHE A 80 20.99 4.22 -6.40
CA PHE A 80 20.25 5.35 -5.83
C PHE A 80 21.03 6.67 -5.91
N ARG A 81 22.32 6.67 -5.54
CA ARG A 81 23.18 7.88 -5.65
C ARG A 81 23.31 8.36 -7.09
N THR A 82 23.44 7.43 -8.03
CA THR A 82 23.52 7.75 -9.45
C THR A 82 22.22 8.37 -9.95
N TRP A 83 21.08 7.83 -9.53
CA TRP A 83 19.76 8.39 -9.85
C TRP A 83 19.60 9.82 -9.29
N VAL A 84 19.89 10.04 -8.01
CA VAL A 84 19.83 11.38 -7.38
C VAL A 84 20.75 12.38 -8.10
N ALA A 85 21.95 11.97 -8.49
CA ALA A 85 22.90 12.84 -9.18
C ALA A 85 22.46 13.21 -10.61
N ARG A 86 21.58 12.43 -11.24
CA ARG A 86 21.03 12.74 -12.57
C ARG A 86 19.95 13.82 -12.53
N GLY A 87 19.35 14.10 -11.37
CA GLY A 87 18.39 15.18 -11.20
C GLY A 87 17.09 15.01 -12.00
N GLU A 88 16.68 13.77 -12.27
CA GLU A 88 15.35 13.43 -12.81
C GLU A 88 14.33 13.27 -11.68
#